data_AF-A0A921CMW1-F1
#
_entry.id   AF-A0A921CMW1-F1
#
_cell.length_a   1.000
_cell.length_b   1.000
_cell.length_c   1.000
_cell.angle_alpha   90.00
_cell.angle_beta   90.00
_cell.angle_gamma   90.00
#
_symmetry.space_group_name_H-M   'P 1'
#
loop_
_entity.id
_entity.type
_entity.pdbx_description
1 polymer ?
#
loop_
_entity_poly.entity_id
_entity_poly.type
_entity_poly.pdbx_seq_one_letter_code
_entity_poly.pdbx_strand_id
1 'polypeptide(L)'
;MSHAAREDVTSPVIGPLANSAYGPELIRTLEQYLADNLNVSQAAKHLYLHRNTLLYRLAKIRSLTGLDPRNFEQALELKLALLLWQQNNGQNSGGFLRRGKNLGAEPAKYALR
;
A
#
# COMPACT_ATOMS: atom_id res chain seq x y z
N MET A 1 -32.59 -8.44 7.46
CA MET A 1 -32.56 -7.75 6.15
C MET A 1 -31.88 -6.38 6.30
N SER A 2 -30.56 -6.31 6.44
CA SER A 2 -29.84 -5.05 6.65
C SER A 2 -28.40 -5.07 6.11
N HIS A 3 -28.15 -5.78 5.00
CA HIS A 3 -26.79 -5.95 4.45
C HIS A 3 -26.58 -5.34 3.06
N ALA A 4 -27.60 -4.74 2.45
CA ALA A 4 -27.64 -4.52 0.99
C ALA A 4 -27.38 -3.09 0.49
N ALA A 5 -26.92 -2.15 1.34
CA ALA A 5 -26.81 -0.74 0.92
C ALA A 5 -25.53 -0.04 1.38
N ARG A 6 -24.42 -0.78 1.50
CA ARG A 6 -23.10 -0.17 1.33
C ARG A 6 -22.67 -0.56 -0.07
N GLU A 7 -22.88 0.33 -1.03
CA GLU A 7 -22.01 0.30 -2.21
C GLU A 7 -20.60 0.40 -1.67
N ASP A 8 -19.93 -0.74 -1.60
CA ASP A 8 -18.59 -0.86 -1.06
C ASP A 8 -17.70 0.06 -1.90
N VAL A 9 -17.35 1.24 -1.39
CA VAL A 9 -16.31 2.12 -1.95
C VAL A 9 -15.01 1.32 -2.16
N THR A 10 -14.85 0.25 -1.38
CA THR A 10 -13.84 -0.81 -1.50
C THR A 10 -13.83 -1.52 -2.86
N SER A 11 -15.00 -1.76 -3.46
CA SER A 11 -15.19 -2.55 -4.69
C SER A 11 -14.59 -1.90 -5.95
N PRO A 12 -14.84 -0.61 -6.27
CA PRO A 12 -14.25 0.00 -7.46
C PRO A 12 -12.75 0.25 -7.32
N VAL A 13 -12.24 0.49 -6.12
CA VAL A 13 -10.82 0.84 -5.91
C VAL A 13 -9.95 -0.41 -5.75
N ILE A 14 -10.27 -1.30 -4.82
CA ILE A 14 -9.44 -2.48 -4.54
C ILE A 14 -9.88 -3.70 -5.36
N GLY A 15 -11.15 -3.78 -5.78
CA GLY A 15 -11.64 -4.90 -6.58
C GLY A 15 -10.84 -5.19 -7.85
N PRO A 16 -10.57 -4.19 -8.72
CA PRO A 16 -9.74 -4.39 -9.91
C PRO A 16 -8.32 -4.83 -9.61
N LEU A 17 -7.77 -4.38 -8.48
CA LEU A 17 -6.43 -4.72 -8.04
C LEU A 17 -6.40 -6.17 -7.52
N ALA A 18 -7.30 -6.53 -6.61
CA ALA A 18 -7.40 -7.84 -5.99
C ALA A 18 -7.74 -8.97 -6.98
N ASN A 19 -8.60 -8.68 -7.96
CA ASN A 19 -9.04 -9.66 -8.96
C ASN A 19 -8.06 -9.79 -10.16
N SER A 20 -6.99 -8.99 -10.19
CA SER A 20 -5.99 -9.09 -11.25
C SER A 20 -5.08 -10.32 -11.05
N ALA A 21 -4.49 -10.82 -12.14
CA ALA A 21 -3.52 -11.93 -12.07
C ALA A 21 -2.29 -11.62 -11.19
N TYR A 22 -2.02 -10.33 -10.93
CA TYR A 22 -0.92 -9.86 -10.10
C TYR A 22 -1.40 -9.33 -8.73
N GLY A 23 -2.67 -9.54 -8.38
CA GLY A 23 -3.32 -8.93 -7.22
C GLY A 23 -2.53 -9.07 -5.92
N PRO A 24 -2.13 -10.28 -5.49
CA PRO A 24 -1.36 -10.47 -4.27
C PRO A 24 -0.04 -9.69 -4.23
N GLU A 25 0.67 -9.63 -5.36
CA GLU A 25 1.94 -8.92 -5.48
C GLU A 25 1.76 -7.39 -5.45
N LEU A 26 0.71 -6.89 -6.11
CA LEU A 26 0.39 -5.46 -6.14
C LEU A 26 -0.16 -4.98 -4.79
N ILE A 27 -0.99 -5.79 -4.11
CA ILE A 27 -1.47 -5.51 -2.74
C ILE A 27 -0.27 -5.38 -1.82
N ARG A 28 0.62 -6.38 -1.79
CA ARG A 28 1.83 -6.35 -0.97
C ARG A 28 2.72 -5.16 -1.29
N THR A 29 2.81 -4.79 -2.56
CA THR A 29 3.58 -3.62 -2.99
C THR A 29 2.98 -2.33 -2.45
N LEU A 30 1.66 -2.17 -2.54
CA LEU A 30 0.93 -1.02 -2.02
C LEU A 30 1.04 -0.93 -0.49
N GLU A 31 0.85 -2.04 0.21
CA GLU A 31 1.00 -2.13 1.68
C GLU A 31 2.37 -1.65 2.15
N GLN A 32 3.43 -2.20 1.56
CA GLN A 32 4.79 -1.86 1.96
C GLN A 32 5.12 -0.40 1.60
N TYR A 33 4.68 0.07 0.43
CA TYR A 33 4.88 1.45 0.01
C TYR A 33 4.17 2.46 0.93
N LEU A 34 2.95 2.16 1.37
CA LEU A 34 2.22 2.95 2.37
C LEU A 34 2.89 2.88 3.75
N ALA A 35 3.41 1.72 4.15
CA ALA A 35 4.12 1.54 5.41
C ALA A 35 5.45 2.31 5.46
N ASP A 36 6.10 2.48 4.32
CA ASP A 36 7.34 3.26 4.17
C ASP A 36 7.09 4.75 3.86
N ASN A 37 5.91 5.28 4.23
CA ASN A 37 5.53 6.69 4.06
C ASN A 37 5.72 7.19 2.62
N LEU A 38 5.30 6.39 1.63
CA LEU A 38 5.40 6.70 0.21
C LEU A 38 6.86 6.83 -0.29
N ASN A 39 7.83 6.27 0.44
CA ASN A 39 9.23 6.29 0.04
C ASN A 39 9.56 5.12 -0.90
N VAL A 40 9.67 5.42 -2.19
CA VAL A 40 10.00 4.44 -3.26
C VAL A 40 11.30 3.69 -2.94
N SER A 41 12.32 4.37 -2.45
CA SER A 41 13.64 3.76 -2.20
C SER A 41 13.61 2.80 -1.02
N GLN A 42 12.88 3.12 0.05
CA GLN A 42 12.74 2.23 1.21
C GLN A 42 11.84 1.05 0.90
N ALA A 43 10.70 1.28 0.25
CA ALA A 43 9.80 0.21 -0.16
C ALA A 43 10.46 -0.77 -1.12
N ALA A 44 11.26 -0.28 -2.08
CA ALA A 44 12.03 -1.15 -2.98
C ALA A 44 13.01 -2.03 -2.19
N LYS A 45 13.71 -1.48 -1.20
CA LYS A 45 14.62 -2.25 -0.33
C LYS A 45 13.87 -3.32 0.48
N HIS A 46 12.78 -2.96 1.14
CA HIS A 46 12.00 -3.90 1.95
C HIS A 46 11.29 -4.99 1.13
N LEU A 47 10.97 -4.71 -0.14
CA LEU A 47 10.41 -5.70 -1.06
C LEU A 47 11.47 -6.49 -1.84
N TYR A 48 12.77 -6.20 -1.64
CA TYR A 48 13.87 -6.77 -2.43
C TYR A 48 13.70 -6.55 -3.95
N LEU A 49 13.22 -5.37 -4.32
CA LEU A 49 13.00 -4.98 -5.72
C LEU A 49 13.99 -3.92 -6.16
N HIS A 50 14.28 -3.91 -7.45
CA HIS A 50 14.85 -2.72 -8.06
C HIS A 50 13.82 -1.57 -8.05
N ARG A 51 14.30 -0.33 -7.88
CA ARG A 51 13.45 0.87 -7.85
C ARG A 51 12.51 0.96 -9.05
N ASN A 52 13.01 0.65 -10.24
CA ASN A 52 12.21 0.71 -11.47
C ASN A 52 11.09 -0.33 -11.48
N THR A 53 11.33 -1.52 -10.93
CA THR A 53 10.30 -2.55 -10.78
C THR A 53 9.20 -2.07 -9.83
N LEU A 54 9.56 -1.42 -8.71
CA LEU A 54 8.57 -0.83 -7.82
C LEU A 54 7.74 0.25 -8.54
N LEU A 55 8.40 1.17 -9.27
CA LEU A 55 7.70 2.21 -10.02
C LEU A 55 6.75 1.63 -11.07
N TYR A 56 7.14 0.56 -11.76
CA TYR A 56 6.27 -0.15 -12.69
C TYR A 56 5.04 -0.72 -11.99
N ARG A 57 5.21 -1.36 -10.82
CA ARG A 57 4.09 -1.86 -10.03
C ARG A 57 3.16 -0.74 -9.55
N LEU A 58 3.70 0.40 -9.11
CA LEU A 58 2.90 1.57 -8.73
C LEU A 58 2.13 2.15 -9.91
N ALA A 59 2.74 2.20 -11.10
CA ALA A 59 2.05 2.58 -12.32
C ALA A 59 0.95 1.58 -12.69
N LYS A 60 1.18 0.28 -12.49
CA LYS A 60 0.17 -0.76 -12.70
C LYS A 60 -1.00 -0.61 -11.73
N ILE A 61 -0.74 -0.35 -10.46
CA ILE A 61 -1.77 -0.05 -9.45
C ILE A 61 -2.62 1.12 -9.94
N ARG A 62 -2.00 2.25 -10.33
CA ARG A 62 -2.72 3.38 -10.91
C ARG A 62 -3.59 3.02 -12.12
N SER A 63 -3.08 2.18 -13.01
CA SER A 63 -3.86 1.76 -14.19
C SER A 63 -5.09 0.91 -13.85
N LEU A 64 -5.05 0.18 -12.73
CA LEU A 64 -6.14 -0.69 -12.29
C LEU A 64 -7.16 0.05 -11.42
N THR A 65 -6.69 0.96 -10.56
CA THR A 65 -7.54 1.64 -9.57
C THR A 65 -7.97 3.03 -10.00
N GLY A 66 -7.32 3.62 -11.01
CA GLY A 66 -7.48 5.03 -11.39
C GLY A 66 -6.76 6.02 -10.46
N LEU A 67 -6.21 5.55 -9.33
CA LEU A 67 -5.59 6.36 -8.28
C LEU A 67 -4.07 6.20 -8.31
N ASP A 68 -3.34 7.31 -8.37
CA ASP A 68 -1.87 7.33 -8.32
C ASP A 68 -1.37 7.23 -6.87
N PRO A 69 -0.73 6.11 -6.46
CA PRO A 69 -0.23 5.95 -5.10
C PRO A 69 0.84 6.97 -4.72
N ARG A 70 1.44 7.67 -5.69
CA ARG A 70 2.49 8.67 -5.43
C ARG A 70 1.91 10.04 -5.09
N ASN A 71 0.63 10.28 -5.36
CA ASN A 71 -0.08 11.44 -4.84
C ASN A 71 -0.58 11.12 -3.43
N PHE A 72 -0.29 11.99 -2.46
CA PHE A 72 -0.62 11.74 -1.05
C PHE A 72 -2.11 11.55 -0.80
N GLU A 73 -2.97 12.39 -1.39
CA GLU A 73 -4.43 12.32 -1.18
C GLU A 73 -5.00 11.01 -1.75
N GLN A 74 -4.56 10.64 -2.95
CA GLN A 74 -4.99 9.39 -3.59
C GLN A 74 -4.38 8.15 -2.90
N ALA A 75 -3.19 8.26 -2.34
CA ALA A 75 -2.59 7.21 -1.51
C ALA A 75 -3.37 6.98 -0.22
N LEU A 76 -3.90 8.05 0.39
CA LEU A 76 -4.76 7.94 1.56
C LEU A 76 -6.08 7.23 1.23
N GLU A 77 -6.68 7.55 0.09
CA GLU A 77 -7.87 6.87 -0.41
C GLU A 77 -7.61 5.38 -0.65
N LEU A 78 -6.49 5.04 -1.32
CA LEU A 78 -6.04 3.65 -1.49
C LEU A 78 -5.81 2.94 -0.15
N LYS A 79 -5.23 3.63 0.84
CA LYS A 79 -5.00 3.08 2.19
C LYS A 79 -6.31 2.75 2.90
N LEU A 80 -7.28 3.66 2.86
CA LEU A 80 -8.59 3.44 3.47
C LEU A 80 -9.33 2.29 2.79
N ALA A 81 -9.34 2.26 1.46
CA ALA A 81 -9.96 1.18 0.70
C ALA A 81 -9.32 -0.18 1.02
N LEU A 82 -7.99 -0.23 1.14
CA LEU A 82 -7.28 -1.45 1.51
C LEU A 82 -7.62 -1.95 2.92
N LEU A 83 -7.71 -1.04 3.90
CA LEU A 83 -8.09 -1.40 5.28
C LEU A 83 -9.51 -1.95 5.37
N LEU A 84 -10.46 -1.30 4.70
CA LEU A 84 -11.85 -1.76 4.63
C LEU A 84 -11.96 -3.13 3.94
N TRP A 85 -11.20 -3.34 2.87
CA TRP A 85 -11.13 -4.62 2.18
C TRP A 85 -10.62 -5.74 3.10
N GLN A 86 -9.53 -5.51 3.84
CA GLN A 86 -8.98 -6.50 4.77
C GLN A 86 -9.96 -6.86 5.90
N GLN A 87 -10.68 -5.88 6.44
CA GLN A 87 -11.72 -6.10 7.44
C GLN A 87 -12.86 -6.99 6.92
N ASN A 88 -13.31 -6.76 5.69
CA ASN A 88 -14.39 -7.53 5.08
C ASN A 88 -13.98 -8.98 4.74
N ASN A 89 -12.70 -9.22 4.45
CA ASN A 89 -12.19 -10.55 4.08
C ASN A 89 -11.78 -11.42 5.29
N GLY A 90 -12.07 -11.00 6.52
CA GLY A 90 -11.77 -11.78 7.73
C GLY A 90 -10.28 -11.97 8.02
N GLN A 91 -9.40 -11.26 7.30
CA GLN A 91 -7.95 -11.32 7.47
C GLN A 91 -7.51 -10.38 8.60
N ASN A 92 -8.01 -10.62 9.81
CA ASN A 92 -7.52 -9.93 11.01
C ASN A 92 -6.55 -10.83 11.77
N SER A 93 -5.31 -10.90 11.27
CA SER A 93 -4.16 -11.13 12.15
C SER A 93 -3.57 -9.75 12.43
N GLY A 94 -3.90 -9.22 13.62
CA GLY A 94 -3.73 -7.81 13.93
C GLY A 94 -2.31 -7.26 13.72
N GLY A 95 -2.22 -5.98 13.35
CA GLY A 95 -0.91 -5.32 13.32
C GLY A 95 -0.79 -4.09 12.44
N PHE A 96 -1.65 -3.08 12.57
CA PHE A 96 -1.32 -1.75 12.04
C PHE A 96 -1.28 -0.67 13.12
N LEU A 97 -2.18 -0.71 14.11
CA LEU A 97 -2.17 0.23 15.25
C LEU A 97 -1.14 -0.09 16.35
N ARG A 98 -0.19 -1.02 16.14
CA ARG A 98 0.89 -1.34 17.11
C ARG A 98 2.32 -1.17 16.57
N ARG A 99 2.59 -0.14 15.76
CA ARG A 99 3.99 0.26 15.50
C ARG A 99 4.23 1.75 15.73
N GLY A 100 3.92 2.19 16.94
CA GLY A 100 4.75 3.21 17.58
C GLY A 100 6.05 2.54 18.01
N LYS A 101 7.13 2.72 17.23
CA LYS A 101 8.55 2.76 17.67
C LYS A 101 9.48 2.95 16.46
N ASN A 102 10.44 3.85 16.64
CA ASN A 102 11.50 4.33 15.75
C ASN A 102 11.20 5.57 14.89
N LEU A 103 10.87 6.69 15.55
CA LEU A 103 11.56 7.93 15.22
C LEU A 103 12.94 7.88 15.90
N GLY A 104 14.02 8.03 15.13
CA GLY A 104 15.36 8.27 15.67
C GLY A 104 16.35 7.10 15.54
N ALA A 105 16.94 6.93 14.35
CA ALA A 105 18.31 6.45 14.18
C ALA A 105 18.76 6.78 12.75
N GLU A 106 19.17 8.02 12.55
CA GLU A 106 19.92 8.43 11.38
C GLU A 106 21.29 7.69 11.43
N PRO A 107 21.67 6.87 10.44
CA PRO A 107 23.01 6.32 10.42
C PRO A 107 23.97 7.43 9.98
N ALA A 108 24.74 7.97 10.93
CA ALA A 108 25.92 8.80 10.67
C ALA A 108 26.87 8.04 9.73
N LYS A 109 26.75 8.28 8.42
CA LYS A 109 27.60 7.69 7.38
C LYS A 109 28.02 8.75 6.35
N TYR A 110 28.40 9.93 6.81
CA TYR A 110 29.22 10.88 6.05
C TYR A 110 30.07 11.71 7.03
N ALA A 111 31.08 11.08 7.63
CA ALA A 111 32.20 11.76 8.26
C ALA A 111 33.50 11.15 7.70
N LEU A 112 33.73 11.43 6.42
CA LEU A 112 35.04 11.31 5.79
C LEU A 112 35.38 12.69 5.24
N ARG A 113 36.09 13.47 6.05
CA ARG A 113 37.14 14.43 5.67
C ARG A 113 37.80 14.98 6.94
#